data_AF-A0A847HT66-F1
#
_entry.id   AF-A0A847HT66-F1
#
_cell.length_a   1.000
_cell.length_b   1.000
_cell.length_c   1.000
_cell.angle_alpha   90.00
_cell.angle_beta   90.00
_cell.angle_gamma   90.00
#
_symmetry.space_group_name_H-M   'P 1'
#
loop_
_entity.id
_entity.type
_entity.pdbx_description
1 polymer ?
#
loop_
_entity_poly.entity_id
_entity_poly.type
_entity_poly.pdbx_seq_one_letter_code
_entity_poly.pdbx_strand_id
1 'polypeptide(L)'
;MVARLTLGSGQQEVVRWTAIVTMVVDHVGAVLLEPSAALPLRAVGRVAWPLFAFLLAYNVARRGVDPVRYLRPLALWYALSVLPYALAFGTFRPNILATLFLAAGALALLTRSGQLSGWRQALAALGLLAVLLASVRVEYGTPGVLLPVCTWWALARP
;
A
#
# COMPACT_ATOMS: atom_id res chain seq x y z
N MET A 1 7.51 28.03 -0.81
CA MET A 1 8.67 27.20 -1.20
C MET A 1 8.63 25.97 -0.31
N VAL A 2 8.06 24.84 -0.77
CA VAL A 2 7.97 23.63 0.05
C VAL A 2 9.34 22.96 0.03
N ALA A 3 9.95 22.75 1.19
CA ALA A 3 11.24 22.08 1.28
C ALA A 3 11.16 20.69 0.63
N ARG A 4 12.15 20.32 -0.20
CA ARG A 4 12.24 18.97 -0.75
C ARG A 4 12.51 17.97 0.36
N LEU A 5 11.48 17.22 0.73
CA LEU A 5 11.62 16.11 1.68
C LEU A 5 12.54 15.04 1.09
N THR A 6 13.73 14.89 1.69
CA THR A 6 14.69 13.84 1.36
C THR A 6 15.06 13.08 2.63
N LEU A 7 14.72 11.79 2.65
CA LEU A 7 15.06 10.86 3.72
C LEU A 7 16.36 10.13 3.40
N GLY A 8 17.30 10.15 4.35
CA GLY A 8 18.48 9.29 4.34
C GLY A 8 18.11 7.80 4.44
N SER A 9 19.04 6.92 4.13
CA SER A 9 18.83 5.46 4.21
C SER A 9 18.38 5.02 5.61
N GLY A 10 19.06 5.50 6.66
CA GLY A 10 18.69 5.20 8.04
C GLY A 10 17.28 5.63 8.42
N GLN A 11 16.83 6.81 7.97
CA GLN A 11 15.47 7.28 8.23
C GLN A 11 14.41 6.40 7.53
N GLN A 12 14.66 5.96 6.29
CA GLN A 12 13.75 5.05 5.59
C GLN A 12 13.67 3.68 6.26
N GLU A 13 14.80 3.16 6.75
CA GLU A 13 14.81 1.91 7.50
C GLU A 13 14.04 2.04 8.82
N VAL A 14 14.19 3.14 9.55
CA VAL A 14 13.39 3.39 10.76
C VAL A 14 11.90 3.39 10.45
N VAL A 15 11.46 4.09 9.39
CA VAL A 15 10.05 4.10 8.97
C VAL A 15 9.57 2.69 8.59
N ARG A 16 10.38 1.93 7.85
CA ARG A 16 10.06 0.56 7.44
C ARG A 16 9.90 -0.36 8.64
N TRP A 17 10.86 -0.36 9.55
CA TRP A 17 10.81 -1.21 10.74
C TRP A 17 9.66 -0.82 11.66
N THR A 18 9.37 0.47 11.80
CA THR A 18 8.21 0.96 12.56
C THR A 18 6.91 0.44 11.95
N ALA A 19 6.77 0.46 10.63
CA ALA A 19 5.61 -0.08 9.93
C ALA A 19 5.47 -1.60 10.12
N ILE A 20 6.57 -2.34 10.06
CA ILE A 20 6.59 -3.79 10.27
C ILE A 20 6.21 -4.14 11.71
N VAL A 21 6.84 -3.49 12.70
CA VAL A 21 6.59 -3.77 14.12
C VAL A 21 5.15 -3.46 14.49
N THR A 22 4.61 -2.30 14.08
CA THR A 22 3.20 -1.97 14.36
C THR A 22 2.24 -2.93 13.68
N MET A 23 2.54 -3.39 12.45
CA MET A 23 1.72 -4.42 11.78
C MET A 23 1.71 -5.75 12.53
N VAL A 24 2.85 -6.18 13.07
CA VAL A 24 2.95 -7.40 13.88
C VAL A 24 2.14 -7.25 15.16
N VAL A 25 2.20 -6.10 15.83
CA VAL A 25 1.38 -5.80 17.02
C VAL A 25 -0.12 -5.89 16.70
N ASP A 26 -0.57 -5.40 15.53
CA ASP A 26 -1.97 -5.54 15.08
C ASP A 26 -2.39 -7.02 15.03
N HIS A 27 -1.57 -7.86 14.37
CA HIS A 27 -1.87 -9.26 14.12
C HIS A 27 -1.79 -10.09 15.40
N VAL A 28 -0.82 -9.82 16.28
CA VAL A 28 -0.74 -10.42 17.61
C VAL A 28 -2.02 -10.14 18.39
N GLY A 29 -2.49 -8.88 18.41
CA GLY A 29 -3.75 -8.52 19.04
C GLY A 29 -4.94 -9.24 18.41
N ALA A 30 -4.99 -9.32 17.07
CA ALA A 30 -6.10 -9.95 16.36
C ALA A 30 -6.17 -11.47 16.55
N VAL A 31 -5.04 -12.15 16.73
CA VAL A 31 -4.96 -13.62 16.78
C VAL A 31 -4.98 -14.15 18.22
N LEU A 32 -4.32 -13.48 19.16
CA LEU A 32 -4.08 -14.02 20.51
C LEU A 32 -5.03 -13.49 21.57
N LEU A 33 -5.75 -12.38 21.31
CA LEU A 33 -6.59 -11.73 22.30
C LEU A 33 -8.06 -11.72 21.89
N GLU A 34 -8.94 -11.67 22.89
CA GLU A 34 -10.36 -11.41 22.65
C GLU A 34 -10.57 -9.99 22.10
N PRO A 35 -11.63 -9.74 21.31
CA PRO A 35 -11.82 -8.49 20.59
C PRO A 35 -11.72 -7.22 21.44
N SER A 36 -12.24 -7.23 22.67
CA SER A 36 -12.20 -6.08 23.59
C SER A 36 -10.78 -5.77 24.07
N ALA A 37 -10.00 -6.81 24.41
CA ALA A 37 -8.60 -6.70 24.83
C ALA A 37 -7.67 -6.38 23.64
N ALA A 38 -8.05 -6.77 22.42
CA ALA A 38 -7.28 -6.51 21.21
C ALA A 38 -7.34 -5.04 20.75
N LEU A 39 -8.38 -4.28 21.12
CA LEU A 39 -8.62 -2.91 20.59
C LEU A 39 -7.40 -1.98 20.68
N PRO A 40 -6.66 -1.89 21.80
CA PRO A 40 -5.50 -1.00 21.89
C PRO A 40 -4.38 -1.40 20.92
N LEU A 41 -4.09 -2.70 20.81
CA LEU A 41 -3.06 -3.22 19.90
C LEU A 41 -3.45 -3.00 18.44
N ARG A 42 -4.73 -3.20 18.12
CA ARG A 42 -5.32 -2.94 16.80
C ARG A 42 -5.22 -1.46 16.45
N ALA A 43 -5.48 -0.55 17.39
CA ALA A 43 -5.37 0.88 17.16
C ALA A 43 -3.93 1.32 16.85
N VAL A 44 -2.95 0.86 17.64
CA VAL A 44 -1.51 1.08 17.38
C VAL A 44 -1.12 0.48 16.03
N GLY A 45 -1.63 -0.70 15.73
CA GLY A 45 -1.41 -1.42 14.48
C GLY A 45 -1.77 -0.65 13.22
N ARG A 46 -2.80 0.21 13.27
CA ARG A 46 -3.23 1.02 12.12
C ARG A 46 -2.18 2.03 11.65
N VAL A 47 -1.16 2.34 12.46
CA VAL A 47 -0.04 3.20 12.05
C VAL A 47 0.78 2.55 10.93
N ALA A 48 0.81 1.23 10.82
CA ALA A 48 1.56 0.54 9.78
C ALA A 48 1.12 0.94 8.35
N TRP A 49 -0.19 1.10 8.15
CA TRP A 49 -0.77 1.43 6.85
C TRP A 49 -0.24 2.74 6.24
N PRO A 50 -0.38 3.91 6.89
CA PRO A 50 0.10 5.16 6.33
C PRO A 50 1.63 5.16 6.14
N LEU A 51 2.39 4.42 6.95
CA LEU A 51 3.85 4.31 6.78
C LEU A 51 4.24 3.51 5.54
N PHE A 52 3.60 2.35 5.29
CA PHE A 52 3.83 1.60 4.06
C PHE A 52 3.37 2.37 2.82
N ALA A 53 2.21 3.02 2.90
CA ALA A 53 1.67 3.88 1.84
C ALA A 53 2.64 5.02 1.50
N PHE A 54 3.18 5.69 2.52
CA PHE A 54 4.17 6.74 2.37
C PHE A 54 5.47 6.22 1.74
N LEU A 55 6.03 5.10 2.23
CA LEU A 55 7.28 4.55 1.67
C LEU A 55 7.15 4.17 0.19
N LEU A 56 6.03 3.55 -0.20
CA LEU A 56 5.74 3.24 -1.60
C LEU A 56 5.74 4.53 -2.44
N ALA A 57 4.94 5.52 -2.04
CA ALA A 57 4.83 6.80 -2.73
C ALA A 57 6.16 7.55 -2.81
N TYR A 58 6.90 7.60 -1.70
CA TYR A 58 8.18 8.28 -1.58
C TYR A 58 9.24 7.65 -2.49
N ASN A 59 9.33 6.32 -2.52
CA ASN A 59 10.29 5.63 -3.37
C ASN A 59 10.02 5.87 -4.85
N VAL A 60 8.75 5.92 -5.25
CA VAL A 60 8.37 6.24 -6.63
C VAL A 60 8.68 7.70 -6.95
N ALA A 61 8.27 8.65 -6.10
CA ALA A 61 8.38 10.08 -6.37
C ALA A 61 9.81 10.63 -6.24
N ARG A 62 10.55 10.23 -5.19
CA ARG A 62 11.83 10.83 -4.81
C ARG A 62 13.03 9.96 -5.13
N ARG A 63 12.87 8.64 -5.20
CA ARG A 63 13.95 7.69 -5.52
C ARG A 63 13.88 7.16 -6.95
N GLY A 64 12.83 7.50 -7.71
CA GLY A 64 12.65 7.08 -9.10
C GLY A 64 12.46 5.56 -9.24
N VAL A 65 12.00 4.88 -8.20
CA VAL A 65 11.75 3.43 -8.26
C VAL A 65 10.51 3.18 -9.12
N ASP A 66 10.65 2.33 -10.13
CA ASP A 66 9.52 1.91 -10.95
C ASP A 66 8.46 1.17 -10.11
N PRO A 67 7.20 1.66 -10.07
CA PRO A 67 6.11 1.02 -9.32
C PRO A 67 5.89 -0.47 -9.67
N VAL A 68 6.19 -0.89 -10.91
CA VAL A 68 6.02 -2.28 -11.37
C VAL A 68 6.89 -3.25 -10.56
N ARG A 69 8.02 -2.80 -10.03
CA ARG A 69 8.92 -3.62 -9.18
C ARG A 69 8.25 -4.09 -7.90
N TYR A 70 7.20 -3.43 -7.44
CA TYR A 70 6.45 -3.83 -6.24
C TYR A 70 5.39 -4.91 -6.53
N LEU A 71 4.91 -5.04 -7.77
CA LEU A 71 3.75 -5.90 -8.08
C LEU A 71 4.01 -7.38 -7.77
N ARG A 72 5.12 -7.94 -8.28
CA ARG A 72 5.48 -9.34 -8.06
C ARG A 72 5.67 -9.68 -6.57
N PRO A 73 6.51 -8.96 -5.79
CA PRO A 73 6.68 -9.29 -4.39
C PRO A 73 5.40 -9.08 -3.57
N LEU A 74 4.61 -8.04 -3.85
CA LEU A 74 3.34 -7.83 -3.15
C LEU A 74 2.34 -8.94 -3.43
N ALA A 75 2.23 -9.40 -4.68
CA ALA A 75 1.37 -10.53 -5.04
C ALA A 75 1.80 -11.83 -4.35
N LEU A 76 3.12 -12.10 -4.31
CA LEU A 76 3.67 -13.27 -3.64
C LEU A 76 3.36 -13.23 -2.13
N TRP A 77 3.70 -12.14 -1.46
CA TRP A 77 3.46 -12.01 -0.02
C TRP A 77 1.98 -11.97 0.32
N TYR A 78 1.14 -11.42 -0.56
CA TYR A 78 -0.31 -11.47 -0.41
C TYR A 78 -0.82 -12.93 -0.43
N ALA A 79 -0.42 -13.71 -1.43
CA ALA A 79 -0.80 -15.11 -1.53
C ALA A 79 -0.31 -15.94 -0.33
N LEU A 80 0.90 -15.67 0.17
CA LEU A 80 1.44 -16.33 1.35
C LEU A 80 0.71 -15.93 2.65
N SER A 81 0.35 -14.66 2.80
CA SER A 81 -0.25 -14.14 4.04
C SER A 81 -1.74 -14.39 4.16
N VAL A 82 -2.46 -14.56 3.04
CA VAL A 82 -3.90 -14.81 3.08
C VAL A 82 -4.23 -16.22 3.60
N LEU A 83 -3.31 -17.18 3.43
CA LEU A 83 -3.49 -18.55 3.88
C LEU A 83 -3.53 -18.67 5.42
N PRO A 84 -2.54 -18.18 6.19
CA PRO A 84 -2.63 -18.15 7.65
C PRO A 84 -3.87 -17.42 8.16
N TYR A 85 -4.24 -16.30 7.52
CA TYR A 85 -5.44 -15.55 7.90
C TYR A 85 -6.72 -16.38 7.71
N ALA A 86 -6.87 -17.05 6.56
CA ALA A 86 -8.02 -17.89 6.29
C ALA A 86 -8.10 -19.07 7.29
N LEU A 87 -6.97 -19.65 7.66
CA LEU A 87 -6.90 -20.72 8.66
C LEU A 87 -7.26 -20.22 10.07
N ALA A 88 -6.80 -19.02 10.45
CA ALA A 88 -7.04 -18.45 11.78
C ALA A 88 -8.49 -17.97 11.96
N PHE A 89 -9.11 -17.40 10.92
CA PHE A 89 -10.40 -16.70 11.02
C PHE A 89 -11.53 -17.35 10.21
N GLY A 90 -11.28 -18.46 9.52
CA GLY A 90 -12.27 -19.16 8.69
C GLY A 90 -12.83 -18.34 7.52
N THR A 91 -12.21 -17.21 7.19
CA THR A 91 -12.70 -16.26 6.19
C THR A 91 -11.57 -15.75 5.31
N PHE A 92 -11.88 -15.49 4.04
CA PHE A 92 -10.96 -14.85 3.12
C PHE A 92 -11.19 -13.34 3.12
N ARG A 93 -10.15 -12.57 3.44
CA ARG A 93 -10.15 -11.12 3.27
C ARG A 93 -8.85 -10.65 2.61
N PRO A 94 -8.92 -9.85 1.54
CA PRO A 94 -7.74 -9.23 0.98
C PRO A 94 -7.14 -8.23 1.97
N ASN A 95 -5.94 -8.53 2.45
CA ASN A 95 -5.25 -7.73 3.46
C ASN A 95 -4.56 -6.48 2.87
N ILE A 96 -3.85 -5.75 3.73
CA ILE A 96 -3.03 -4.59 3.38
C ILE A 96 -2.16 -4.77 2.11
N LEU A 97 -1.60 -5.96 1.86
CA LEU A 97 -0.72 -6.20 0.71
C LEU A 97 -1.51 -6.11 -0.60
N ALA A 98 -2.78 -6.52 -0.60
CA ALA A 98 -3.66 -6.33 -1.75
C ALA A 98 -3.94 -4.83 -1.97
N THR A 99 -4.12 -4.04 -0.92
CA THR A 99 -4.25 -2.58 -1.04
C THR A 99 -2.98 -1.94 -1.64
N LEU A 100 -1.80 -2.32 -1.15
CA LEU A 100 -0.53 -1.85 -1.69
C LEU A 100 -0.32 -2.28 -3.13
N PHE A 101 -0.74 -3.50 -3.50
CA PHE A 101 -0.65 -4.00 -4.87
C PHE A 101 -1.48 -3.15 -5.83
N LEU A 102 -2.73 -2.86 -5.46
CA LEU A 102 -3.60 -1.97 -6.23
C LEU A 102 -3.03 -0.56 -6.33
N ALA A 103 -2.48 -0.01 -5.24
CA ALA A 103 -1.84 1.30 -5.25
C ALA A 103 -0.59 1.35 -6.15
N ALA A 104 0.26 0.32 -6.09
CA ALA A 104 1.42 0.20 -6.97
C ALA A 104 1.00 0.08 -8.44
N GLY A 105 -0.09 -0.66 -8.72
CA GLY A 105 -0.70 -0.75 -10.05
C GLY A 105 -1.22 0.61 -10.54
N ALA A 106 -1.94 1.35 -9.70
CA ALA A 106 -2.39 2.71 -10.02
C ALA A 106 -1.20 3.62 -10.35
N LEU A 107 -0.16 3.62 -9.52
CA LEU A 107 1.05 4.40 -9.75
C LEU A 107 1.77 3.97 -11.03
N ALA A 108 1.82 2.67 -11.34
CA ALA A 108 2.43 2.17 -12.57
C ALA A 108 1.72 2.70 -13.82
N LEU A 109 0.38 2.76 -13.79
CA LEU A 109 -0.44 3.31 -14.86
C LEU A 109 -0.31 4.83 -14.97
N LEU A 110 -0.38 5.55 -13.84
CA LEU A 110 -0.30 7.02 -13.80
C LEU A 110 1.06 7.56 -14.22
N THR A 111 2.15 6.90 -13.82
CA THR A 111 3.52 7.32 -14.18
C THR A 111 3.83 7.14 -15.67
N ARG A 112 3.06 6.28 -16.37
CA ARG A 112 3.24 5.99 -17.80
C ARG A 112 2.19 6.63 -18.69
N SER A 113 1.04 7.03 -18.16
CA SER A 113 -0.11 7.50 -18.95
C SER A 113 0.20 8.70 -19.84
N GLY A 114 1.09 9.59 -19.41
CA GLY A 114 1.53 10.75 -20.20
C GLY A 114 2.40 10.41 -21.42
N GLN A 115 2.89 9.16 -21.53
CA GLN A 115 3.70 8.69 -22.66
C GLN A 115 2.88 7.81 -23.63
N LEU A 116 1.62 7.51 -23.30
CA LEU A 116 0.74 6.67 -24.10
C LEU A 116 -0.16 7.53 -25.00
N SER A 117 -0.51 7.02 -26.18
CA SER A 117 -1.47 7.64 -27.09
C SER A 117 -2.45 6.63 -27.68
N GLY A 118 -3.60 7.12 -28.16
CA GLY A 118 -4.63 6.31 -28.80
C GLY A 118 -5.21 5.23 -27.88
N TRP A 119 -5.37 4.01 -28.39
CA TRP A 119 -5.98 2.89 -27.66
C TRP A 119 -5.23 2.50 -26.38
N ARG A 120 -3.90 2.73 -26.32
CA ARG A 120 -3.12 2.43 -25.11
C ARG A 120 -3.48 3.35 -23.94
N GLN A 121 -3.84 4.60 -24.23
CA GLN A 121 -4.32 5.53 -23.21
C GLN A 121 -5.70 5.11 -22.69
N ALA A 122 -6.58 4.65 -23.58
CA ALA A 122 -7.87 4.09 -23.19
C ALA A 122 -7.72 2.85 -22.30
N LEU A 123 -6.77 1.95 -22.60
CA LEU A 123 -6.45 0.81 -21.73
C LEU A 123 -5.91 1.24 -20.36
N ALA A 124 -5.07 2.26 -20.30
CA ALA A 124 -4.58 2.78 -19.02
C ALA A 124 -5.73 3.34 -18.17
N ALA A 125 -6.67 4.07 -18.79
CA ALA A 125 -7.88 4.55 -18.11
C ALA A 125 -8.77 3.40 -17.62
N LEU A 126 -8.97 2.38 -18.46
CA LEU A 126 -9.71 1.17 -18.07
C LEU A 126 -9.03 0.42 -16.92
N GLY A 127 -7.70 0.35 -16.93
CA GLY A 127 -6.91 -0.22 -15.84
C GLY A 127 -7.08 0.54 -14.53
N LEU A 128 -7.11 1.88 -14.57
CA LEU A 128 -7.38 2.71 -13.40
C LEU A 128 -8.80 2.50 -12.87
N LEU A 129 -9.79 2.39 -13.76
CA LEU A 129 -11.16 2.05 -13.37
C LEU A 129 -11.21 0.67 -12.71
N ALA A 130 -10.54 -0.34 -13.27
CA ALA A 130 -10.46 -1.67 -12.68
C ALA A 130 -9.83 -1.65 -11.28
N VAL A 131 -8.77 -0.85 -11.08
CA VAL A 131 -8.17 -0.64 -9.76
C VAL A 131 -9.17 -0.02 -8.78
N LEU A 132 -9.93 1.01 -9.18
CA LEU A 132 -10.94 1.63 -8.33
C LEU A 132 -12.05 0.64 -7.94
N LEU A 133 -12.55 -0.15 -8.89
CA LEU A 133 -13.57 -1.16 -8.61
C LEU A 133 -13.04 -2.25 -7.68
N ALA A 134 -11.82 -2.74 -7.92
CA ALA A 134 -11.18 -3.74 -7.06
C ALA A 134 -10.90 -3.20 -5.64
N SER A 135 -10.64 -1.89 -5.51
CA SER A 135 -10.30 -1.26 -4.23
C SER A 135 -11.40 -1.34 -3.18
N VAL A 136 -12.67 -1.52 -3.57
CA VAL A 136 -13.79 -1.66 -2.63
C VAL A 136 -13.71 -2.96 -1.82
N ARG A 137 -12.91 -3.93 -2.28
CA ARG A 137 -12.80 -5.28 -1.66
C ARG A 137 -11.57 -5.46 -0.78
N VAL A 138 -10.64 -4.51 -0.74
CA VAL A 138 -9.38 -4.63 0.02
C VAL A 138 -9.49 -3.97 1.41
N GLU A 139 -8.63 -4.37 2.34
CA GLU A 139 -8.69 -4.00 3.75
C GLU A 139 -8.87 -2.48 4.02
N TYR A 140 -8.14 -1.62 3.30
CA TYR A 140 -8.21 -0.17 3.47
C TYR A 140 -9.10 0.54 2.44
N GLY A 141 -9.82 -0.22 1.61
CA GLY A 141 -10.76 0.32 0.63
C GLY A 141 -10.12 1.23 -0.43
N THR A 142 -10.99 1.99 -1.12
CA THR A 142 -10.58 3.05 -2.05
C THR A 142 -9.72 4.14 -1.38
N PRO A 143 -10.03 4.64 -0.17
CA PRO A 143 -9.18 5.63 0.49
C PRO A 143 -7.75 5.13 0.72
N GLY A 144 -7.60 3.83 1.02
CA GLY A 144 -6.30 3.17 1.10
C GLY A 144 -5.56 3.24 -0.23
N VAL A 145 -6.17 2.86 -1.34
CA VAL A 145 -5.49 2.94 -2.64
C VAL A 145 -5.12 4.39 -3.03
N LEU A 146 -5.96 5.36 -2.68
CA LEU A 146 -5.74 6.77 -2.99
C LEU A 146 -4.62 7.40 -2.16
N LEU A 147 -4.40 6.97 -0.92
CA LEU A 147 -3.39 7.59 -0.05
C LEU A 147 -1.97 7.58 -0.64
N PRO A 148 -1.40 6.46 -1.12
CA PRO A 148 -0.12 6.45 -1.82
C PRO A 148 -0.13 7.31 -3.10
N VAL A 149 -1.25 7.35 -3.83
CA VAL A 149 -1.38 8.14 -5.07
C VAL A 149 -1.32 9.64 -4.77
N CYS A 150 -2.10 10.11 -3.80
CA CYS A 150 -2.09 11.50 -3.35
C CYS A 150 -0.73 11.89 -2.77
N THR A 151 -0.13 11.00 -1.98
CA THR A 151 1.21 11.23 -1.40
C THR A 151 2.27 11.31 -2.49
N TRP A 152 2.23 10.41 -3.49
CA TRP A 152 3.13 10.43 -4.63
C TRP A 152 2.98 11.74 -5.40
N TRP A 153 1.75 12.17 -5.68
CA TRP A 153 1.50 13.41 -6.41
C TRP A 153 2.00 14.65 -5.64
N ALA A 154 1.80 14.69 -4.32
CA ALA A 154 2.32 15.77 -3.47
C ALA A 154 3.86 15.79 -3.46
N LEU A 155 4.50 14.62 -3.45
CA LEU A 155 5.96 14.49 -3.48
C LEU A 155 6.58 14.62 -4.88
N ALA A 156 5.84 14.36 -5.96
CA ALA A 156 6.36 14.43 -7.32
C ALA A 156 6.45 15.88 -7.83
N ARG A 157 5.73 16.81 -7.19
CA ARG A 157 5.80 18.24 -7.49
C ARG A 157 7.16 18.83 -7.07
N PRO A 158 7.68 19.78 -7.85
CA PRO A 158 9.03 20.32 -7.69
C PRO A 158 9.29 21.01 -6.36
#